data_AF-A0AA41S4Q9-F1
#
_entry.id   AF-A0AA41S4Q9-F1
#
_cell.length_a   1.000
_cell.length_b   1.000
_cell.length_c   1.000
_cell.angle_alpha   90.00
_cell.angle_beta   90.00
_cell.angle_gamma   90.00
#
_symmetry.space_group_name_H-M   'P 1'
#
loop_
_entity.id
_entity.type
_entity.pdbx_description
1 polymer ?
#
loop_
_entity_poly.entity_id
_entity_poly.type
_entity_poly.pdbx_seq_one_letter_code
_entity_poly.pdbx_strand_id
1 'polypeptide(L)' 'IIPSQMKHMPEDGILSDSSALEDVTIDPVVRGFIRDWDAMEDLLHHVLYTGLGWEIGNEGQVLFTDPLLTPK' A
#
# COMPACT_ATOMS: atom_id res chain seq x y z
N ILE A 1 1.83 -8.65 -16.21
CA ILE A 1 1.62 -7.21 -15.92
C ILE A 1 1.14 -7.16 -14.49
N ILE A 2 1.93 -6.59 -13.59
CA ILE A 2 1.60 -6.53 -12.15
C ILE A 2 0.71 -5.29 -11.94
N PRO A 3 -0.45 -5.40 -11.26
CA PRO A 3 -1.36 -4.27 -11.10
C PRO A 3 -0.73 -3.24 -10.16
N SER A 4 -0.70 -1.97 -10.56
CA SER A 4 -0.12 -0.86 -9.78
C SER A 4 -1.19 -0.02 -9.06
N GLN A 5 -2.43 -0.50 -8.99
CA GLN A 5 -3.59 0.25 -8.52
C GLN A 5 -4.42 -0.66 -7.63
N MET A 6 -4.70 -0.22 -6.39
CA MET A 6 -5.55 -0.93 -5.43
C MET A 6 -6.81 -0.08 -5.19
N LYS A 7 -7.98 -0.71 -5.30
CA LYS A 7 -9.28 -0.09 -5.01
C LYS A 7 -9.62 -0.36 -3.55
N HIS A 8 -9.74 0.69 -2.75
CA HIS A 8 -10.11 0.61 -1.35
C HIS A 8 -11.49 -0.05 -1.18
N MET A 9 -11.59 -1.02 -0.25
CA MET A 9 -12.83 -1.73 0.07
C MET A 9 -13.25 -1.33 1.49
N PRO A 10 -14.40 -0.66 1.68
CA PRO A 10 -14.85 -0.25 3.00
C PRO A 10 -15.35 -1.46 3.81
N GLU A 11 -14.99 -1.51 5.10
CA GLU A 11 -15.49 -2.52 6.04
C GLU A 11 -16.90 -2.09 6.53
N ASP A 12 -17.87 -2.99 6.41
CA ASP A 12 -19.30 -2.71 6.56
C ASP A 12 -19.70 -2.35 7.99
N GLY A 13 -20.41 -1.22 8.15
CA GLY A 13 -21.32 -1.05 9.28
C GLY A 13 -21.72 0.39 9.64
N ILE A 14 -22.53 1.05 8.81
CA ILE A 14 -23.74 1.85 9.15
C ILE A 14 -24.19 2.63 7.90
N LEU A 15 -25.48 2.53 7.58
CA LEU A 15 -26.16 3.20 6.47
C LEU A 15 -26.12 4.73 6.59
N SER A 16 -25.96 5.40 5.44
CA SER A 16 -26.10 6.85 5.20
C SER A 16 -24.95 7.67 5.79
N ASP A 17 -24.02 8.20 4.99
CA ASP A 17 -24.34 9.18 3.98
C ASP A 17 -23.33 9.17 2.82
N SER A 18 -23.85 9.47 1.64
CA SER A 18 -23.11 9.45 0.38
C SER A 18 -22.30 10.74 0.26
N SER A 19 -21.16 10.82 0.94
CA SER A 19 -20.29 12.00 0.85
C SER A 19 -18.85 11.56 0.65
N ALA A 20 -18.51 11.34 -0.63
CA ALA A 20 -17.17 11.41 -1.20
C ALA A 20 -16.06 10.85 -0.28
N LEU A 21 -15.83 9.53 -0.36
CA LEU A 21 -14.47 9.02 -0.18
C LEU A 21 -13.65 9.68 -1.28
N GLU A 22 -13.01 10.80 -0.96
CA GLU A 22 -11.99 11.39 -1.81
C GLU A 22 -10.98 10.29 -2.06
N ASP A 23 -10.84 9.89 -3.32
CA ASP A 23 -9.83 8.98 -3.82
C ASP A 23 -8.48 9.69 -3.67
N VAL A 24 -8.00 9.79 -2.42
CA VAL A 24 -6.72 10.40 -2.10
C VAL A 24 -5.67 9.38 -2.50
N THR A 25 -5.30 9.41 -3.78
CA THR A 25 -4.17 8.65 -4.28
C THR A 25 -2.90 9.24 -3.68
N ILE A 26 -2.44 8.66 -2.58
CA ILE A 26 -1.13 8.96 -2.00
C ILE A 26 -0.11 8.10 -2.73
N ASP A 27 0.91 8.74 -3.31
CA ASP A 27 2.04 8.07 -3.92
C ASP A 27 3.17 7.94 -2.88
N PRO A 28 3.29 6.82 -2.13
CA PRO A 28 4.31 6.67 -1.09
C PRO A 28 5.73 6.67 -1.66
N VAL A 29 5.90 6.38 -2.95
CA VAL A 29 7.19 6.34 -3.65
C VAL A 29 7.26 7.39 -4.74
N VAL A 30 8.21 8.32 -4.63
CA VAL A 30 8.49 9.34 -5.65
C VAL A 30 9.93 9.21 -6.12
N ARG A 31 10.10 9.03 -7.44
CA ARG A 31 11.41 8.85 -8.10
C ARG A 31 12.23 7.68 -7.53
N GLY A 32 11.56 6.63 -7.05
CA GLY A 32 12.20 5.46 -6.43
C GLY A 32 12.52 5.63 -4.95
N PHE A 33 12.24 6.80 -4.35
CA PHE A 33 12.43 7.04 -2.93
C PHE A 33 11.09 7.05 -2.20
N ILE A 34 11.07 6.45 -1.02
CA ILE A 34 9.92 6.51 -0.11
C ILE A 34 9.82 7.93 0.44
N ARG A 35 8.69 8.58 0.21
CA ARG A 35 8.39 9.96 0.67
C ARG A 35 7.45 9.97 1.87
N ASP A 36 6.58 8.98 1.93
CA ASP A 36 5.62 8.79 3.01
C ASP A 36 5.77 7.35 3.51
N TRP A 37 6.26 7.23 4.74
CA TRP A 37 6.48 5.92 5.36
C TRP A 37 5.20 5.32 5.90
N ASP A 38 4.26 6.16 6.36
CA ASP A 38 2.98 5.70 6.89
C ASP A 38 2.16 5.09 5.74
N ALA A 39 2.07 5.80 4.61
CA ALA A 39 1.41 5.28 3.41
C ALA A 39 2.14 4.07 2.78
N MET A 40 3.46 3.97 2.96
CA MET A 40 4.21 2.77 2.54
C MET A 40 3.88 1.57 3.42
N GLU A 41 3.75 1.75 4.73
CA GLU A 41 3.37 0.70 5.67
C GLU A 41 1.97 0.16 5.35
N ASP A 42 1.00 1.05 5.15
CA ASP A 42 -0.37 0.67 4.76
C ASP A 42 -0.39 -0.14 3.46
N LEU A 43 0.38 0.30 2.46
CA LEU A 43 0.52 -0.40 1.19
C LEU A 43 1.14 -1.79 1.37
N LEU A 44 2.23 -1.91 2.13
CA LEU A 44 2.90 -3.18 2.40
C LEU A 44 1.98 -4.13 3.18
N HIS A 45 1.28 -3.62 4.19
CA HIS A 45 0.35 -4.42 4.98
C HIS A 45 -0.76 -5.00 4.07
N HIS A 46 -1.36 -4.18 3.22
CA HIS A 46 -2.38 -4.65 2.30
C HIS A 46 -1.84 -5.68 1.30
N VAL A 47 -0.66 -5.45 0.71
CA VAL A 47 -0.05 -6.39 -0.25
C VAL A 47 0.35 -7.72 0.41
N LEU A 48 0.96 -7.68 1.60
CA LEU A 48 1.47 -8.88 2.27
C LEU A 48 0.36 -9.73 2.88
N TYR A 49 -0.57 -9.11 3.62
CA TYR A 49 -1.61 -9.86 4.32
C TYR A 49 -2.83 -10.14 3.44
N THR A 50 -3.27 -9.18 2.62
CA THR A 50 -4.43 -9.39 1.73
C THR A 50 -4.03 -10.01 0.40
N GLY A 51 -2.93 -9.54 -0.21
CA GLY A 51 -2.51 -9.97 -1.55
C GLY A 51 -1.80 -11.33 -1.55
N LEU A 52 -0.79 -11.49 -0.70
CA LEU A 52 0.01 -12.71 -0.57
C LEU A 52 -0.58 -13.70 0.44
N GLY A 53 -1.50 -13.27 1.31
CA GLY A 53 -2.15 -14.12 2.30
C GLY A 53 -1.26 -14.49 3.47
N TRP A 54 -0.34 -13.60 3.87
CA TRP A 54 0.42 -13.81 5.11
C TRP A 54 -0.51 -13.85 6.31
N GLU A 55 -0.18 -14.71 7.26
CA GLU A 55 -0.87 -14.82 8.54
C GLU A 55 0.03 -14.27 9.63
N ILE A 56 -0.54 -13.48 10.55
CA ILE A 56 0.21 -12.91 11.67
C ILE A 56 0.87 -14.05 12.45
N GLY A 57 2.19 -14.01 12.56
CA GLY A 57 2.99 -15.04 13.24
C GLY A 57 3.46 -16.20 12.33
N ASN A 58 3.08 -16.22 11.06
CA ASN A 58 3.63 -17.08 10.01
C ASN A 58 4.01 -16.25 8.78
N GLU A 59 4.79 -15.20 9.02
CA GLU A 59 5.28 -14.30 8.00
C GLU A 59 6.58 -14.83 7.35
N GLY A 60 6.77 -14.49 6.08
CA GLY A 60 7.98 -14.83 5.34
C GLY A 60 9.09 -13.79 5.53
N GLN A 61 10.16 -13.94 4.74
CA GLN A 61 11.23 -12.93 4.67
C GLN A 61 10.90 -11.89 3.58
N VAL A 62 11.17 -10.62 3.87
CA VAL A 62 11.04 -9.52 2.90
C VAL A 62 12.42 -9.10 2.41
N LEU A 63 12.59 -9.00 1.10
CA LEU A 63 13.76 -8.39 0.48
C LEU A 63 13.41 -6.97 0.05
N PHE A 64 14.08 -5.99 0.62
CA PHE A 64 13.99 -4.59 0.18
C PHE A 64 15.10 -4.28 -0.82
N THR A 65 14.73 -3.61 -1.92
CA THR A 65 15.67 -3.10 -2.92
C THR A 65 15.60 -1.58 -2.95
N ASP A 66 16.71 -0.93 -2.67
CA ASP A 66 16.82 0.53 -2.78
C ASP A 66 17.28 0.97 -4.18
N PRO A 67 16.83 2.15 -4.65
CA PRO A 67 17.35 2.71 -5.88
C PRO A 67 18.87 2.96 -5.77
N LEU A 68 19.61 2.66 -6.83
CA LEU A 68 21.02 3.03 -6.92
C LEU A 68 21.15 4.56 -6.76
N LEU A 69 22.16 5.01 -6.01
CA LEU A 69 22.50 6.43 -5.80
C LEU A 69 23.02 7.12 -7.07
N THR A 70 22.56 6.72 -8.26
CA THR A 70 22.87 7.38 -9.51
C THR A 70 22.11 8.71 -9.56
N PRO A 71 22.82 9.86 -9.56
CA PRO A 71 22.17 11.15 -9.75
C PRO A 71 21.50 11.15 -11.13
N LYS A 72 20.26 11.64 -11.20
CA LYS A 72 19.59 11.95 -12.46
C LYS A 72 19.94 13.36 -12.92
#